data_AF-A0A060C918-F1
#
_entry.id   AF-A0A060C918-F1
#
_cell.length_a   1.000
_cell.length_b   1.000
_cell.length_c   1.000
_cell.angle_alpha   90.00
_cell.angle_beta   90.00
_cell.angle_gamma   90.00
#
_symmetry.space_group_name_H-M   'P 1'
#
loop_
_entity.id
_entity.type
_entity.pdbx_description
1 polymer ?
#
loop_
_entity_poly.entity_id
_entity_poly.type
_entity_poly.pdbx_seq_one_letter_code
_entity_poly.pdbx_strand_id
1 'polypeptide(L)'
;METAPPVGSTGLSFANALKAQLPGKKVAVRGVRYPASADFQHKKVIVKGVLSGVSDAQQRIETLARRCPRTKVVLGGYSQGAVVASYAVSDRVAVPAAYRGTGVENPTP
;
A
#
# COMPACT_ATOMS: atom_id res chain seq x y z
N MET A 1 10.92 -16.02 -8.71
CA MET A 1 10.17 -15.87 -7.45
C MET A 1 10.65 -14.59 -6.78
N GLU A 2 9.75 -13.66 -6.48
CA GLU A 2 10.11 -12.39 -5.84
C GLU A 2 10.60 -12.66 -4.40
N THR A 3 11.83 -12.28 -4.09
CA THR A 3 12.54 -12.70 -2.87
C THR A 3 12.24 -11.84 -1.64
N ALA A 4 11.42 -10.80 -1.79
CA ALA A 4 11.16 -9.81 -0.74
C ALA A 4 9.68 -9.42 -0.55
N PRO A 5 8.71 -10.35 -0.47
CA PRO A 5 7.40 -9.99 0.05
C PRO A 5 7.55 -9.37 1.44
N PRO A 6 6.85 -8.27 1.77
CA PRO A 6 5.85 -7.57 0.96
C PRO A 6 6.37 -6.34 0.19
N VAL A 7 7.68 -6.05 0.16
CA VAL A 7 8.23 -4.81 -0.43
C VAL A 7 8.47 -4.93 -1.95
N GLY A 8 8.75 -6.14 -2.41
CA GLY A 8 9.04 -6.43 -3.80
C GLY A 8 10.37 -5.89 -4.31
N SER A 9 10.77 -6.24 -5.53
CA SER A 9 12.09 -5.89 -6.10
C SER A 9 12.25 -4.38 -6.36
N THR A 10 11.20 -3.74 -6.93
CA THR A 10 11.16 -2.29 -7.14
C THR A 10 11.25 -1.52 -5.83
N GLY A 11 10.46 -1.93 -4.83
CA GLY A 11 10.46 -1.29 -3.52
C GLY A 11 11.79 -1.50 -2.77
N LEU A 12 12.42 -2.66 -2.91
CA LEU A 12 13.72 -2.94 -2.31
C LEU A 12 14.81 -2.06 -2.94
N SER A 13 14.79 -1.92 -4.26
CA SER A 13 15.72 -1.05 -4.99
C SER A 13 15.57 0.41 -4.55
N PHE A 14 14.33 0.89 -4.46
CA PHE A 14 14.02 2.23 -3.94
C PHE A 14 14.50 2.41 -2.49
N ALA A 15 14.22 1.45 -1.61
CA ALA A 15 14.62 1.51 -0.21
C ALA A 15 16.14 1.56 -0.03
N ASN A 16 16.88 0.79 -0.84
CA ASN A 16 18.34 0.80 -0.84
C ASN A 16 18.88 2.16 -1.30
N ALA A 17 18.34 2.72 -2.39
CA ALA A 17 18.71 4.05 -2.88
C ALA A 17 18.41 5.15 -1.83
N LEU A 18 17.23 5.12 -1.20
CA LEU A 18 16.83 6.08 -0.18
C LEU A 18 17.75 6.04 1.04
N LYS A 19 18.11 4.83 1.51
CA LYS A 19 19.06 4.65 2.62
C LYS A 19 20.43 5.23 2.27
N ALA A 20 20.91 5.02 1.05
CA ALA A 20 22.20 5.56 0.59
C ALA A 20 22.20 7.11 0.55
N GLN A 21 21.06 7.73 0.25
CA GLN A 21 20.92 9.19 0.21
C GLN A 21 20.72 9.84 1.58
N LEU A 22 20.47 9.07 2.64
CA LEU A 22 20.14 9.58 3.97
C LEU A 22 21.13 9.09 5.04
N PRO A 23 22.44 9.43 4.93
CA PRO A 23 23.42 9.02 5.92
C PRO A 23 23.05 9.56 7.31
N GLY A 24 23.24 8.72 8.34
CA GLY A 24 22.92 9.06 9.72
C GLY A 24 21.43 9.08 10.08
N LYS A 25 20.51 8.80 9.13
CA LYS A 25 19.07 8.67 9.41
C LYS A 25 18.67 7.21 9.55
N LYS A 26 17.75 6.93 10.48
CA LYS A 26 17.10 5.62 10.59
C LYS A 26 15.97 5.54 9.57
N VAL A 27 16.10 4.66 8.57
CA VAL A 27 15.07 4.41 7.55
C VAL A 27 14.49 3.01 7.75
N ALA A 28 13.25 2.95 8.23
CA ALA A 28 12.49 1.71 8.32
C ALA A 28 11.74 1.45 7.01
N VAL A 29 11.71 0.19 6.57
CA VAL A 29 11.05 -0.23 5.33
C VAL A 29 9.97 -1.23 5.68
N ARG A 30 8.77 -1.04 5.14
CA ARG A 30 7.65 -1.96 5.32
C ARG A 30 6.81 -1.96 4.03
N GLY A 31 6.54 -3.14 3.50
CA GLY A 31 5.59 -3.30 2.41
C GLY A 31 4.14 -3.23 2.92
N VAL A 32 3.25 -2.77 2.04
CA VAL A 32 1.81 -2.86 2.26
C VAL A 32 1.39 -4.32 2.14
N ARG A 33 0.65 -4.83 3.12
CA ARG A 33 0.23 -6.22 3.16
C ARG A 33 -1.13 -6.36 2.51
N TYR A 34 -1.14 -6.92 1.31
CA TYR A 34 -2.36 -7.27 0.62
C TYR A 34 -2.08 -8.40 -0.38
N PRO A 35 -3.09 -9.23 -0.71
CA PRO A 35 -2.95 -10.25 -1.73
C PRO A 35 -2.96 -9.60 -3.11
N ALA A 36 -1.77 -9.27 -3.63
CA ALA A 36 -1.62 -8.85 -5.01
C ALA A 36 -1.97 -10.02 -5.94
N SER A 37 -2.65 -9.75 -7.05
CA SER A 37 -3.05 -10.79 -8.01
C SER A 37 -2.82 -10.33 -9.45
N ALA A 38 -2.37 -11.27 -10.28
CA ALA A 38 -2.26 -11.14 -11.73
C ALA A 38 -3.47 -11.76 -12.45
N ASP A 39 -4.47 -12.23 -11.70
CA ASP A 39 -5.70 -12.77 -12.25
C ASP A 39 -6.66 -11.65 -12.64
N PHE A 40 -6.40 -11.08 -13.82
CA PHE A 40 -7.18 -9.98 -14.37
C PHE A 40 -8.58 -10.40 -14.85
N GLN A 41 -8.84 -11.71 -14.96
CA GLN A 41 -10.18 -12.23 -15.28
C GLN A 41 -11.09 -12.14 -14.06
N HIS A 42 -10.54 -12.35 -12.86
CA HIS A 42 -11.27 -12.22 -11.60
C HIS A 42 -11.15 -10.83 -10.98
N LYS A 43 -11.69 -9.82 -11.67
CA LYS A 43 -11.64 -8.40 -11.24
C LYS A 43 -12.08 -8.15 -9.80
N LYS A 44 -13.04 -8.92 -9.27
CA LYS A 44 -13.47 -8.83 -7.87
C LYS A 44 -12.34 -9.13 -6.88
N VAL A 45 -11.49 -10.12 -7.17
CA VAL A 45 -10.33 -10.48 -6.33
C VAL A 45 -9.32 -9.34 -6.31
N ILE A 46 -9.05 -8.74 -7.48
CA ILE A 46 -8.20 -7.57 -7.62
C ILE A 46 -8.71 -6.40 -6.78
N VAL A 47 -9.99 -6.07 -6.91
CA VAL A 47 -10.59 -4.95 -6.17
C VAL A 47 -10.55 -5.20 -4.66
N LYS A 48 -10.90 -6.41 -4.19
CA LYS A 48 -10.79 -6.76 -2.76
C LYS A 48 -9.36 -6.65 -2.24
N GLY A 49 -8.38 -7.14 -3.01
CA GLY A 49 -6.96 -7.02 -2.67
C GLY A 49 -6.52 -5.56 -2.56
N VAL A 50 -6.87 -4.74 -3.55
CA VAL A 50 -6.54 -3.30 -3.54
C VAL A 50 -7.12 -2.60 -2.32
N LEU A 51 -8.40 -2.81 -2.01
CA LEU A 51 -9.06 -2.17 -0.86
C LEU A 51 -8.44 -2.63 0.48
N SER A 52 -8.11 -3.91 0.61
CA SER A 52 -7.38 -4.41 1.78
C SER A 52 -6.00 -3.74 1.91
N GLY A 53 -5.29 -3.54 0.80
CA GLY A 53 -4.01 -2.81 0.81
C GLY A 53 -4.16 -1.35 1.18
N VAL A 54 -5.22 -0.68 0.71
CA VAL A 54 -5.53 0.70 1.07
C VAL A 54 -5.74 0.82 2.58
N SER A 55 -6.56 -0.05 3.18
CA SER A 55 -6.77 -0.07 4.64
C SER A 55 -5.48 -0.37 5.42
N ASP A 56 -4.67 -1.36 5.01
CA ASP A 56 -3.41 -1.67 5.70
C ASP A 56 -2.41 -0.51 5.66
N ALA A 57 -2.36 0.22 4.54
CA ALA A 57 -1.53 1.42 4.39
C ALA A 57 -2.04 2.58 5.25
N GLN A 58 -3.34 2.87 5.21
CA GLN A 58 -3.98 3.93 6.02
C GLN A 58 -3.75 3.69 7.52
N GLN A 59 -4.10 2.51 8.01
CA GLN A 59 -3.91 2.14 9.43
C GLN A 59 -2.45 2.33 9.87
N ARG A 60 -1.47 2.01 9.01
CA ARG A 60 -0.06 2.20 9.32
C ARG A 60 0.33 3.67 9.36
N ILE A 61 -0.07 4.46 8.38
CA ILE A 61 0.21 5.89 8.31
C ILE A 61 -0.37 6.58 9.53
N GLU A 62 -1.64 6.31 9.86
CA GLU A 62 -2.28 6.88 11.03
C GLU A 62 -1.62 6.45 12.35
N THR A 63 -1.25 5.17 12.47
CA THR A 63 -0.51 4.68 13.64
C THR A 63 0.82 5.40 13.80
N LEU A 64 1.55 5.64 12.71
CA LEU A 64 2.81 6.39 12.74
C LEU A 64 2.58 7.86 13.08
N ALA A 65 1.55 8.49 12.53
CA ALA A 65 1.19 9.86 12.85
C ALA A 65 0.85 10.03 14.33
N ARG A 66 0.11 9.07 14.92
CA ARG A 66 -0.28 9.06 16.34
C ARG A 66 0.89 8.75 17.28
N ARG A 67 1.68 7.71 16.99
CA ARG A 67 2.73 7.21 17.90
C ARG A 67 4.09 7.87 17.69
N CYS A 68 4.36 8.38 16.50
CA CYS A 68 5.65 8.93 16.11
C CYS A 68 5.46 10.17 15.20
N PRO A 69 4.91 11.27 15.71
CA PRO A 69 4.48 12.42 14.89
C PRO A 69 5.62 13.13 14.13
N ARG A 70 6.89 12.89 14.53
CA ARG A 70 8.08 13.41 13.84
C ARG A 70 8.59 12.50 12.73
N THR A 71 8.08 11.28 12.60
CA THR A 71 8.46 10.35 11.53
C THR A 71 7.94 10.88 10.20
N LYS A 72 8.82 10.99 9.21
CA LYS A 72 8.44 11.28 7.83
C LYS A 72 8.09 9.98 7.11
N VAL A 73 6.97 9.97 6.41
CA VAL A 73 6.49 8.81 5.66
C VAL A 73 6.70 9.07 4.17
N VAL A 74 7.29 8.10 3.50
CA VAL A 74 7.32 8.02 2.03
C VAL A 74 6.50 6.80 1.64
N LEU A 75 5.47 7.01 0.83
CA LEU A 75 4.61 5.96 0.30
C LEU A 75 4.82 5.87 -1.21
N GLY A 76 4.90 4.66 -1.74
CA GLY A 76 5.02 4.41 -3.17
C GLY A 76 4.52 3.02 -3.52
N GLY A 77 4.36 2.78 -4.82
CA GLY A 77 3.91 1.49 -5.32
C GLY A 77 4.14 1.35 -6.83
N TYR A 78 4.18 0.11 -7.30
CA TYR A 78 4.36 -0.24 -8.71
C TYR A 78 3.17 -1.07 -9.20
N SER A 79 2.71 -0.83 -10.43
CA SER A 79 1.57 -1.56 -11.03
C SER A 79 0.32 -1.50 -10.13
N GLN A 80 -0.27 -2.63 -9.74
CA GLN A 80 -1.39 -2.68 -8.77
C GLN A 80 -1.06 -2.01 -7.43
N GLY A 81 0.20 -2.07 -6.99
CA GLY A 81 0.65 -1.39 -5.78
C GLY A 81 0.63 0.14 -5.91
N ALA A 82 0.76 0.68 -7.12
CA ALA A 82 0.61 2.12 -7.36
C ALA A 82 -0.83 2.56 -7.13
N VAL A 83 -1.80 1.75 -7.56
CA VAL A 83 -3.23 2.00 -7.30
C VAL A 83 -3.51 2.01 -5.79
N VAL A 84 -2.97 1.03 -5.06
CA VAL A 84 -3.06 0.99 -3.59
C VAL A 84 -2.46 2.25 -2.96
N ALA A 85 -1.24 2.63 -3.35
CA ALA A 85 -0.56 3.80 -2.80
C ALA A 85 -1.33 5.10 -3.04
N SER A 86 -1.86 5.30 -4.26
CA SER A 86 -2.64 6.49 -4.62
C SER A 86 -3.93 6.59 -3.80
N TYR A 87 -4.69 5.50 -3.67
CA TYR A 87 -5.93 5.53 -2.90
C TYR A 87 -5.71 5.63 -1.39
N ALA A 88 -4.60 5.11 -0.85
CA ALA A 88 -4.29 5.20 0.58
C ALA A 88 -4.15 6.64 1.10
N VAL A 89 -3.79 7.58 0.22
CA VAL A 89 -3.66 9.02 0.57
C VAL A 89 -4.74 9.88 -0.09
N SER A 90 -5.73 9.27 -0.73
CA SER A 90 -6.88 9.96 -1.30
C SER A 90 -7.87 10.33 -0.20
N ASP A 91 -8.46 11.52 -0.29
CA ASP A 91 -9.59 11.96 0.52
C ASP A 91 -10.92 11.31 0.10
N ARG A 92 -10.94 10.61 -1.05
CA ARG A 92 -12.11 9.98 -1.64
C ARG A 92 -11.79 8.60 -2.17
N VAL A 93 -11.92 7.58 -1.34
CA VAL A 93 -11.96 6.18 -1.76
C VAL A 93 -13.39 5.68 -1.64
N ALA A 94 -13.98 5.29 -2.77
CA ALA A 94 -15.30 4.68 -2.80
C ALA A 94 -15.28 3.43 -3.68
N VAL A 95 -15.88 2.35 -3.18
CA VAL A 95 -16.15 1.15 -3.97
C VAL A 95 -16.98 1.55 -5.19
N PRO A 96 -16.52 1.22 -6.42
CA PRO A 96 -17.28 1.53 -7.63
C PRO A 96 -18.68 0.91 -7.56
N ALA A 97 -19.68 1.59 -8.12
CA ALA A 97 -21.09 1.16 -8.05
C ALA A 97 -21.30 -0.30 -8.50
N ALA A 98 -20.54 -0.75 -9.50
CA ALA A 98 -20.55 -2.13 -10.02
C ALA A 98 -20.20 -3.22 -8.98
N TYR A 99 -19.62 -2.86 -7.84
CA TYR A 99 -19.23 -3.80 -6.78
C TYR A 99 -20.09 -3.69 -5.51
N ARG A 100 -21.04 -2.75 -5.45
CA ARG A 100 -21.95 -2.62 -4.31
C ARG A 100 -22.81 -3.88 -4.16
N GLY A 101 -23.00 -4.35 -2.93
CA GLY A 101 -23.77 -5.58 -2.65
C GLY A 101 -23.04 -6.89 -2.97
N THR A 102 -21.77 -6.84 -3.37
CA THR A 102 -20.98 -8.06 -3.71
C THR A 102 -20.04 -8.53 -2.59
N GLY A 103 -20.18 -7.96 -1.39
CA GLY A 103 -19.24 -8.16 -0.27
C GLY A 103 -17.88 -7.51 -0.49
N VAL A 104 -17.83 -6.45 -1.30
CA VAL A 104 -16.69 -5.55 -1.46
C VAL A 104 -17.04 -4.26 -0.74
N GLU A 105 -16.27 -3.92 0.29
CA GLU A 105 -16.58 -2.82 1.21
C GLU A 105 -15.54 -1.71 1.10
N ASN A 106 -15.94 -0.49 1.46
CA ASN A 106 -15.01 0.64 1.51
C ASN A 106 -13.88 0.35 2.51
N PRO A 107 -12.66 0.84 2.24
CA PRO A 107 -11.60 0.71 3.21
C PRO A 107 -11.96 1.53 4.45
N THR A 108 -11.82 0.90 5.63
CA THR A 108 -11.88 1.58 6.92
C THR A 108 -10.48 2.07 7.29
N PRO A 109 -10.33 3.34 7.70
CA PRO A 109 -9.11 3.84 8.32
C PRO A 109 -8.82 3.15 9.66
#